data_AF-Q5P0C2-F1
#
_entry.id   AF-Q5P0C2-F1
#
_cell.length_a   1.000
_cell.length_b   1.000
_cell.length_c   1.000
_cell.angle_alpha   90.00
_cell.angle_beta   90.00
_cell.angle_gamma   90.00
#
_symmetry.space_group_name_H-M   'P 1'
#
loop_
_entity.id
_entity.type
_entity.pdbx_description
1 polymer ?
#
loop_
_entity_poly.entity_id
_entity_poly.type
_entity_poly.pdbx_seq_one_letter_code
_entity_poly.pdbx_strand_id
1 'polypeptide(L)'
;MNIYTIKSQGGIVNNEPVPAQIEWKEQTFEVQIKRLSYGAIETLHKAGSQAFNTRLIAECVLFSDGQLSFDDAFKLDPALANALYAAVMRAQEGDAADPKATTSGTN
;
A
#
# COMPACT_ATOMS: atom_id res chain seq x y z
N MET A 1 6.73 24.39 11.61
CA MET A 1 6.83 23.13 12.38
C MET A 1 8.14 22.46 12.00
N ASN A 2 8.97 22.05 12.96
CA ASN A 2 10.31 21.52 12.71
C ASN A 2 10.33 19.98 12.82
N ILE A 3 11.23 19.32 12.08
CA ILE A 3 11.39 17.85 12.03
C ILE A 3 11.52 17.21 13.43
N TYR A 4 12.14 17.90 14.39
CA TYR A 4 12.30 17.39 15.76
C TYR A 4 10.96 17.28 16.50
N THR A 5 10.05 18.24 16.31
CA THR A 5 8.71 18.23 16.92
C THR A 5 7.83 17.11 16.34
N ILE A 6 7.97 16.83 15.03
CA ILE A 6 7.24 15.75 14.35
C ILE A 6 7.73 14.38 14.85
N LYS A 7 9.05 14.20 14.96
CA LYS A 7 9.66 12.95 15.47
C LYS A 7 9.28 12.67 16.93
N SER A 8 9.24 13.69 17.78
CA SER A 8 8.84 13.52 19.19
C SER A 8 7.36 13.22 19.40
N GLN A 9 6.50 13.48 18.41
CA GLN A 9 5.07 13.19 18.45
C GLN A 9 4.71 11.83 17.84
N GLY A 10 5.70 10.95 17.59
CA GLY A 10 5.47 9.66 16.96
C GLY A 10 5.42 9.70 15.44
N GLY A 11 5.88 10.79 14.80
CA GLY A 11 6.00 10.93 13.35
C GLY A 11 7.14 10.11 12.73
N ILE A 12 7.34 8.88 13.20
CA ILE A 12 8.12 7.86 12.50
C ILE A 12 7.10 7.06 11.71
N VAL A 13 7.04 7.29 10.40
CA VAL A 13 6.35 6.36 9.50
C VAL A 13 7.12 5.05 9.59
N ASN A 14 6.53 4.06 10.25
CA ASN A 14 7.08 2.71 10.25
C ASN A 14 7.22 2.29 8.79
N ASN A 15 8.45 2.05 8.34
CA ASN A 15 8.78 1.69 6.96
C ASN A 15 8.50 0.21 6.66
N GLU A 16 7.89 -0.48 7.62
CA GLU A 16 7.48 -1.87 7.46
C GLU A 16 6.25 -1.93 6.55
N PRO A 17 6.25 -2.80 5.53
CA PRO A 17 5.06 -3.09 4.75
C PRO A 17 3.91 -3.53 5.66
N VAL A 18 2.70 -3.10 5.29
CA VAL A 18 1.48 -3.40 6.03
C VAL A 18 0.73 -4.52 5.31
N PRO A 19 0.33 -5.61 5.98
CA PRO A 19 -0.51 -6.64 5.37
C PRO A 19 -1.87 -6.05 4.99
N ALA A 20 -2.35 -6.39 3.80
CA ALA A 20 -3.67 -6.00 3.32
C ALA A 20 -4.36 -7.17 2.63
N GLN A 21 -5.60 -7.44 3.04
CA GLN A 21 -6.46 -8.41 2.40
C GLN A 21 -7.18 -7.77 1.21
N ILE A 22 -7.04 -8.38 0.04
CA ILE A 22 -7.65 -7.92 -1.21
C ILE A 22 -8.77 -8.89 -1.57
N GLU A 23 -9.95 -8.33 -1.80
CA GLU A 23 -11.10 -9.04 -2.32
C GLU A 23 -11.29 -8.66 -3.78
N TRP A 24 -11.24 -9.66 -4.67
CA TRP A 24 -11.48 -9.47 -6.10
C TRP A 24 -12.29 -10.64 -6.65
N LYS A 25 -13.48 -10.32 -7.16
CA LYS A 25 -14.47 -11.32 -7.60
C LYS A 25 -14.79 -12.28 -6.43
N GLU A 26 -14.63 -13.58 -6.64
CA GLU A 26 -14.87 -14.63 -5.64
C GLU A 26 -13.57 -15.07 -4.94
N GLN A 27 -12.49 -14.30 -5.09
CA GLN A 27 -11.18 -14.62 -4.55
C GLN A 27 -10.73 -13.58 -3.53
N THR A 28 -10.07 -14.08 -2.49
CA THR A 28 -9.44 -13.29 -1.45
C THR A 28 -7.98 -13.69 -1.37
N PHE A 29 -7.08 -12.71 -1.38
CA PHE A 29 -5.65 -12.94 -1.25
C PHE A 29 -4.99 -11.82 -0.43
N GLU A 30 -3.82 -12.11 0.12
CA GLU A 30 -3.07 -11.18 0.95
C GLU A 30 -1.91 -10.58 0.14
N VAL A 31 -1.70 -9.27 0.31
CA VAL A 31 -0.54 -8.55 -0.22
C VAL A 31 0.11 -7.73 0.89
N GLN A 32 1.38 -7.40 0.71
CA GLN A 32 2.09 -6.47 1.57
C GLN A 32 2.10 -5.09 0.90
N ILE A 33 1.74 -4.04 1.64
CA ILE A 33 1.68 -2.68 1.12
C ILE A 33 2.77 -1.82 1.75
N LYS A 34 3.69 -1.38 0.90
CA LYS A 34 4.71 -0.41 1.26
C LYS A 34 4.11 1.00 1.28
N ARG A 35 4.23 1.67 2.43
CA ARG A 35 3.87 3.09 2.57
C ARG A 35 4.90 3.96 1.85
N LEU A 36 4.43 4.98 1.14
CA LEU A 36 5.29 5.90 0.42
C LEU A 36 5.39 7.19 1.23
N SER A 37 6.60 7.76 1.25
CA SER A 37 6.76 9.11 1.79
C SER A 37 6.06 10.12 0.89
N TYR A 38 5.66 11.25 1.45
CA TYR A 38 5.08 12.36 0.70
C TYR A 38 5.92 12.74 -0.53
N GLY A 39 7.25 12.81 -0.39
CA GLY A 39 8.16 13.14 -1.50
C GLY A 39 8.17 12.08 -2.61
N ALA A 40 7.98 10.80 -2.27
CA ALA A 40 7.86 9.73 -3.27
C ALA A 40 6.54 9.86 -4.06
N ILE A 41 5.44 10.16 -3.38
CA ILE A 41 4.13 10.41 -4.01
C ILE A 41 4.20 11.63 -4.94
N GLU A 42 4.82 12.74 -4.50
CA GLU A 42 5.01 13.92 -5.35
C GLU A 42 5.85 13.62 -6.59
N THR A 43 6.87 12.77 -6.46
CA THR A 43 7.71 12.36 -7.59
C THR A 43 6.89 11.58 -8.62
N LEU A 44 6.01 10.68 -8.15
CA LEU A 44 5.08 9.95 -9.01
C LEU A 44 4.10 10.89 -9.72
N HIS A 45 3.53 11.87 -9.03
CA HIS A 45 2.64 12.87 -9.63
C HIS A 45 3.35 13.69 -10.73
N LYS A 46 4.61 14.09 -10.51
CA LYS A 46 5.41 14.84 -11.48
C LYS A 46 5.77 14.03 -12.72
N ALA A 47 5.81 12.70 -12.62
CA ALA A 47 6.09 11.81 -13.74
C ALA A 47 4.92 11.69 -14.76
N GLY A 48 3.75 12.29 -14.47
CA GLY A 48 2.61 12.37 -15.38
C GLY A 48 1.36 11.69 -14.84
N SER A 49 0.19 12.28 -15.11
CA SER A 49 -1.11 11.84 -14.55
C SER A 49 -1.67 10.58 -15.19
N GLN A 50 -1.36 10.32 -16.47
CA GLN A 50 -2.03 9.27 -17.25
C GLN A 50 -1.76 7.84 -16.73
N ALA A 51 -0.70 7.64 -15.94
CA ALA A 51 -0.34 6.34 -15.38
C ALA A 51 -0.06 6.39 -13.87
N PHE A 52 -0.54 7.44 -13.18
CA PHE A 52 -0.26 7.64 -11.76
C PHE A 52 -0.71 6.44 -10.91
N ASN A 53 -1.96 5.99 -11.09
CA ASN A 53 -2.51 4.87 -10.32
C ASN A 53 -1.72 3.57 -10.57
N THR A 54 -1.37 3.29 -11.83
CA THR A 54 -0.56 2.12 -12.18
C THR A 54 0.81 2.14 -11.53
N ARG A 55 1.49 3.30 -11.57
CA ARG A 55 2.79 3.48 -10.90
C ARG A 55 2.65 3.37 -9.39
N LEU A 56 1.60 3.94 -8.82
CA LEU A 56 1.35 3.88 -7.39
C LEU A 56 1.16 2.42 -6.94
N ILE A 57 0.37 1.64 -7.68
CA ILE A 57 0.18 0.21 -7.41
C ILE A 57 1.53 -0.53 -7.53
N ALA A 58 2.27 -0.33 -8.61
CA ALA A 58 3.56 -0.96 -8.82
C ALA A 58 4.58 -0.64 -7.72
N GLU A 59 4.58 0.59 -7.20
CA GLU A 59 5.51 1.03 -6.13
C GLU A 59 5.10 0.59 -4.72
N CYS A 60 3.81 0.38 -4.49
CA CYS A 60 3.28 0.09 -3.15
C CYS A 60 2.99 -1.39 -2.92
N VAL A 61 2.57 -2.15 -3.94
CA VAL A 61 2.11 -3.52 -3.77
C VAL A 61 3.29 -4.50 -3.90
N LEU A 62 3.49 -5.26 -2.83
CA LEU A 62 4.49 -6.31 -2.71
C LEU A 62 3.77 -7.66 -2.60
N PHE A 63 4.12 -8.56 -3.50
CA PHE A 63 3.76 -9.98 -3.48
C PHE A 63 4.87 -10.79 -2.80
N SER A 64 4.62 -12.09 -2.59
CA SER A 64 5.57 -13.00 -1.94
C SER A 64 6.88 -13.17 -2.72
N ASP A 65 6.85 -12.97 -4.03
CA ASP A 65 7.98 -13.04 -4.95
C ASP A 65 8.63 -11.68 -5.24
N GLY A 66 8.04 -10.58 -4.77
CA GLY A 66 8.61 -9.24 -4.87
C GLY A 66 7.61 -8.17 -5.28
N GLN A 67 8.14 -7.08 -5.82
CA GLN A 67 7.36 -5.92 -6.22
C GLN A 67 6.75 -6.12 -7.61
N LEU A 68 5.52 -5.64 -7.80
CA LEU A 68 4.86 -5.67 -9.11
C LEU A 68 5.56 -4.74 -10.11
N SER A 69 5.85 -5.23 -11.32
CA SER A 69 6.40 -4.38 -12.37
C SER A 69 5.34 -3.40 -12.91
N PHE A 70 5.77 -2.29 -13.50
CA PHE A 70 4.85 -1.35 -14.13
C PHE A 70 4.03 -2.01 -15.26
N ASP A 71 4.67 -2.85 -16.08
CA ASP A 71 4.00 -3.54 -17.19
C ASP A 71 2.93 -4.52 -16.71
N ASP A 72 3.19 -5.22 -15.60
CA ASP A 72 2.21 -6.14 -15.01
C ASP A 72 1.07 -5.35 -14.37
N ALA A 73 1.38 -4.26 -13.65
CA ALA A 73 0.39 -3.35 -13.09
C ALA A 73 -0.51 -2.73 -14.18
N PHE A 74 0.05 -2.44 -15.37
CA PHE A 74 -0.69 -1.88 -16.49
C PHE A 74 -1.63 -2.88 -17.16
N LYS A 75 -1.31 -4.17 -17.10
CA LYS A 75 -2.10 -5.27 -17.67
C LYS A 75 -3.15 -5.83 -16.71
N LEU A 76 -3.23 -5.32 -15.48
CA LEU A 76 -4.21 -5.77 -14.50
C LEU A 76 -5.64 -5.58 -15.03
N ASP A 77 -6.51 -6.52 -14.63
CA ASP A 77 -7.96 -6.34 -14.76
C ASP A 77 -8.37 -5.02 -14.06
N PRO A 78 -9.22 -4.18 -14.68
CA PRO A 78 -9.58 -2.88 -14.11
C PRO A 78 -10.18 -2.95 -12.70
N ALA A 79 -10.97 -3.99 -12.40
CA ALA A 79 -11.54 -4.15 -11.07
C ALA A 79 -10.47 -4.58 -10.05
N LEU A 80 -9.49 -5.37 -10.47
CA LEU A 80 -8.34 -5.75 -9.63
C LEU A 80 -7.44 -4.54 -9.35
N ALA A 81 -7.13 -3.74 -10.36
CA ALA A 81 -6.35 -2.52 -10.21
C ALA A 81 -7.04 -1.54 -9.24
N ASN A 82 -8.36 -1.42 -9.30
CA ASN A 82 -9.12 -0.58 -8.38
C ASN A 82 -9.09 -1.11 -6.93
N ALA A 83 -9.21 -2.42 -6.73
CA ALA A 83 -9.12 -3.03 -5.41
C ALA A 83 -7.73 -2.82 -4.77
N LEU A 84 -6.66 -3.01 -5.55
CA LEU A 84 -5.29 -2.76 -5.10
C LEU A 84 -5.05 -1.27 -4.79
N TYR A 85 -5.52 -0.37 -5.65
CA TYR A 85 -5.43 1.07 -5.40
C TYR A 85 -6.12 1.48 -4.09
N ALA A 86 -7.34 0.98 -3.85
CA ALA A 86 -8.07 1.26 -2.62
C ALA A 86 -7.32 0.76 -1.38
N ALA A 87 -6.72 -0.42 -1.45
CA ALA A 87 -5.91 -0.96 -0.36
C ALA A 87 -4.66 -0.11 -0.11
N VAL A 88 -3.98 0.35 -1.18
CA VAL A 88 -2.84 1.27 -1.07
C VAL A 88 -3.25 2.56 -0.38
N MET A 89 -4.37 3.16 -0.77
CA MET A 89 -4.85 4.40 -0.16
C MET A 89 -5.16 4.24 1.34
N ARG A 90 -5.86 3.16 1.73
CA ARG A 90 -6.13 2.86 3.16
C ARG A 90 -4.83 2.71 3.96
N ALA A 91 -3.86 2.01 3.37
CA ALA A 91 -2.56 1.85 4.00
C ALA A 91 -1.82 3.19 4.17
N GLN A 92 -1.92 4.13 3.22
CA GLN A 92 -1.33 5.48 3.36
C GLN A 92 -2.03 6.33 4.43
N GLU A 93 -3.35 6.20 4.57
CA GLU A 93 -4.16 6.96 5.54
C GLU A 93 -3.94 6.54 6.99
N GLY A 94 -3.18 5.47 7.22
CA GLY A 94 -2.88 4.97 8.56
C GLY A 94 -3.85 3.88 9.04
N ASP A 95 -4.88 3.56 8.24
CA ASP A 95 -5.76 2.41 8.46
C ASP A 95 -5.05 1.14 8.02
N ALA A 96 -3.96 0.81 8.72
CA ALA A 96 -3.48 -0.55 8.74
C ALA A 96 -4.58 -1.37 9.42
N ALA A 97 -5.29 -2.19 8.64
CA ALA A 97 -6.11 -3.24 9.20
C ALA A 97 -5.27 -3.94 10.28
N ASP A 98 -5.73 -3.84 11.53
CA ASP A 98 -5.08 -4.40 12.70
C ASP A 98 -4.80 -5.89 12.45
N PRO A 99 -3.54 -6.36 12.41
CA PRO A 99 -3.27 -7.78 12.20
C PRO A 99 -3.59 -8.64 13.43
N LYS A 100 -4.32 -8.14 14.44
CA LYS A 100 -4.87 -8.99 15.52
C LYS A 100 -6.21 -9.61 15.14
N ALA A 101 -6.16 -10.50 14.17
CA ALA A 101 -7.17 -11.56 14.06
C ALA A 101 -6.49 -12.91 13.83
N THR A 102 -5.55 -13.32 14.70
CA THR A 102 -5.26 -14.73 15.03
C THR A 102 -4.26 -14.79 16.19
N THR A 103 -4.76 -14.90 17.42
CA THR A 103 -4.33 -15.86 18.46
C THR A 103 -4.99 -15.47 19.78
N SER A 104 -5.99 -16.27 20.19
CA SER A 104 -6.03 -16.90 21.51
C SER A 104 -7.19 -17.89 21.52
N GLY A 105 -6.90 -19.12 21.11
CA GLY A 105 -7.49 -20.27 21.77
C GLY A 105 -6.80 -20.48 23.12
N THR A 106 -7.44 -21.28 23.97
CA THR A 106 -7.06 -21.70 25.34
C THR A 106 -7.04 -20.57 26.38
N ASN A 107 -7.80 -20.61 27.48
CA ASN A 107 -8.33 -21.74 28.26
C ASN A 107 -9.51 -21.25 29.12
#